data_AF-A0A3M6Y601-F1
#
_entry.id   AF-A0A3M6Y601-F1
#
_cell.length_a   1.000
_cell.length_b   1.000
_cell.length_c   1.000
_cell.angle_alpha   90.00
_cell.angle_beta   90.00
_cell.angle_gamma   90.00
#
_symmetry.space_group_name_H-M   'P 1'
#
loop_
_entity.id
_entity.type
_entity.pdbx_description
1 polymer ?
#
loop_
_entity_poly.entity_id
_entity_poly.type
_entity_poly.pdbx_seq_one_letter_code
_entity_poly.pdbx_strand_id
1 'polypeptide(L)'
;MLSWSNAFKRSRYKSIAPDLNDPDDELEAKWRVWAEQESLKRLIIAFFIFDSQVAIVNMKNASISPAQMQIPLPASQDMWLAPNAHAWRNIYYSVKLPGVNPESMTMLDFFGNNAMLQQLGNMVDHRLCMLAACHGLGHEVWNFRQHARLLAHWKNQGRRDRWLAHQTQQRDLNDDLTTLQTHCEMQMSSSQEALFTLELHLMTLHVDLEDVQTFSGKSGEEEARKVLPRIPLKHAGQIFLIARAFEKTKLRDFYAVAVYHAALTMWVYGMVASSSGLQSGEDASMNTASHLPSGGPRGAPRQQIALDGSDEKSLKGFTLLGQGVPGIHDLNGAFIPLLNCKAIMSIATALLHNNFPQSVHGLPALVANLASLLNELSRLSSRE
;
A
#
# COMPACT_ATOMS: atom_id res chain seq x y z
N MET A 1 -14.69 -23.67 2.58
CA MET A 1 -16.14 -23.70 2.23
C MET A 1 -16.45 -22.92 0.95
N LEU A 2 -16.04 -21.65 0.81
CA LEU A 2 -16.34 -20.81 -0.37
C LEU A 2 -15.93 -21.42 -1.72
N SER A 3 -14.73 -22.01 -1.81
CA SER A 3 -14.28 -22.68 -3.05
C SER A 3 -15.16 -23.88 -3.40
N TRP A 4 -15.55 -24.68 -2.41
CA TRP A 4 -16.35 -25.89 -2.60
C TRP A 4 -17.80 -25.60 -2.97
N SER A 5 -18.34 -24.45 -2.54
CA SER A 5 -19.69 -24.00 -2.91
C SER A 5 -19.76 -23.26 -4.26
N ASN A 6 -18.67 -23.26 -5.05
CA ASN A 6 -18.53 -22.47 -6.27
C ASN A 6 -18.82 -20.97 -6.06
N ALA A 7 -18.56 -20.45 -4.85
CA ALA A 7 -18.89 -19.07 -4.49
C ALA A 7 -18.18 -18.05 -5.40
N PHE A 8 -16.98 -18.37 -5.85
CA PHE A 8 -16.21 -17.49 -6.72
C PHE A 8 -16.61 -17.54 -8.20
N LYS A 9 -17.45 -18.49 -8.62
CA LYS A 9 -17.75 -18.74 -10.04
C LYS A 9 -18.90 -17.87 -10.53
N ARG A 10 -18.74 -17.26 -11.71
CA ARG A 10 -19.76 -16.42 -12.35
C ARG A 10 -21.10 -17.13 -12.51
N SER A 11 -21.08 -18.43 -12.81
CA SER A 11 -22.28 -19.25 -13.02
C SER A 11 -23.21 -19.37 -11.81
N ARG A 12 -22.72 -19.09 -10.59
CA ARG A 12 -23.55 -19.06 -9.38
C ARG A 12 -24.50 -17.86 -9.33
N TYR A 13 -24.16 -16.77 -10.01
CA TYR A 13 -24.85 -15.50 -9.91
C TYR A 13 -25.86 -15.32 -11.03
N LYS A 14 -27.08 -14.93 -10.68
CA LYS A 14 -28.17 -14.67 -11.62
C LYS A 14 -28.32 -13.19 -11.88
N SER A 15 -28.88 -12.86 -13.05
CA SER A 15 -29.30 -11.50 -13.34
C SER A 15 -30.61 -11.22 -12.59
N ILE A 16 -30.59 -10.20 -11.74
CA ILE A 16 -31.75 -9.81 -10.95
C ILE A 16 -31.95 -8.31 -11.12
N ALA A 17 -32.99 -7.95 -11.86
CA ALA A 17 -33.35 -6.57 -12.16
C ALA A 17 -34.83 -6.32 -11.83
N PRO A 18 -35.17 -5.14 -11.30
CA PRO A 18 -36.56 -4.74 -11.13
C PRO A 18 -37.18 -4.33 -12.48
N ASP A 19 -38.50 -4.50 -12.60
CA ASP A 19 -39.32 -3.90 -13.65
C ASP A 19 -40.12 -2.70 -13.10
N LEU A 20 -40.45 -1.74 -13.97
CA LEU A 20 -41.30 -0.60 -13.59
C LEU A 20 -42.73 -1.03 -13.24
N ASN A 21 -43.20 -2.13 -13.81
CA ASN A 21 -44.55 -2.66 -13.63
C ASN A 21 -44.62 -3.81 -12.62
N ASP A 22 -43.51 -4.11 -11.92
CA ASP A 22 -43.52 -5.13 -10.86
C ASP A 22 -44.54 -4.74 -9.77
N PRO A 23 -45.49 -5.62 -9.40
CA PRO A 23 -46.32 -5.41 -8.22
C PRO A 23 -45.47 -5.43 -6.95
N ASP A 24 -45.93 -4.76 -5.90
CA ASP A 24 -45.15 -4.53 -4.67
C ASP A 24 -44.58 -5.83 -4.08
N ASP A 25 -45.36 -6.91 -4.03
CA ASP A 25 -44.93 -8.22 -3.52
C ASP A 25 -43.82 -8.86 -4.39
N GLU A 26 -43.90 -8.73 -5.72
CA GLU A 26 -42.88 -9.24 -6.64
C GLU A 26 -41.60 -8.41 -6.55
N LEU A 27 -41.72 -7.09 -6.46
CA LEU A 27 -40.59 -6.18 -6.33
C LEU A 27 -39.82 -6.45 -5.02
N GLU A 28 -40.54 -6.60 -3.90
CA GLU A 28 -39.98 -6.96 -2.60
C GLU A 28 -39.28 -8.32 -2.65
N ALA A 29 -39.89 -9.32 -3.28
CA ALA A 29 -39.27 -10.64 -3.45
C ALA A 29 -37.98 -10.57 -4.28
N LYS A 30 -37.97 -9.85 -5.42
CA LYS A 30 -36.77 -9.65 -6.25
C LYS A 30 -35.67 -8.93 -5.49
N TRP A 31 -36.01 -7.86 -4.77
CA TRP A 31 -35.06 -7.10 -3.98
C TRP A 31 -34.39 -7.96 -2.90
N ARG A 32 -35.14 -8.82 -2.19
CA ARG A 32 -34.57 -9.72 -1.18
C ARG A 32 -33.58 -10.71 -1.76
N VAL A 33 -33.93 -11.34 -2.89
CA VAL A 33 -33.02 -12.29 -3.57
C VAL A 33 -31.77 -11.56 -4.10
N TRP A 34 -31.95 -10.36 -4.65
CA TRP A 34 -30.83 -9.51 -5.06
C TRP A 34 -29.93 -9.14 -3.88
N ALA A 35 -30.51 -8.72 -2.76
CA ALA A 35 -29.77 -8.30 -1.57
C ALA A 35 -28.96 -9.45 -0.97
N GLU A 36 -29.51 -10.67 -0.93
CA GLU A 36 -28.77 -11.87 -0.50
C GLU A 36 -27.58 -12.15 -1.44
N GLN A 37 -27.79 -12.05 -2.76
CA GLN A 37 -26.73 -12.25 -3.75
C GLN A 37 -25.64 -11.17 -3.65
N GLU A 38 -26.03 -9.90 -3.49
CA GLU A 38 -25.12 -8.77 -3.32
C GLU A 38 -24.33 -8.89 -2.02
N SER A 39 -24.97 -9.34 -0.92
CA SER A 39 -24.32 -9.65 0.35
C SER A 39 -23.19 -10.66 0.17
N LEU A 40 -23.45 -11.74 -0.59
CA LEU A 40 -22.45 -12.76 -0.85
C LEU A 40 -21.27 -12.22 -1.67
N LYS A 41 -21.53 -11.41 -2.71
CA LYS A 41 -20.45 -10.77 -3.50
C LYS A 41 -19.55 -9.92 -2.61
N ARG A 42 -20.15 -9.03 -1.82
CA ARG A 42 -19.44 -8.12 -0.90
C ARG A 42 -18.68 -8.89 0.18
N LEU A 43 -19.25 -9.96 0.71
CA LEU A 43 -18.60 -10.85 1.68
C LEU A 43 -17.35 -11.51 1.09
N ILE A 44 -17.43 -12.02 -0.15
CA ILE A 44 -16.28 -12.64 -0.83
C ILE A 44 -15.16 -11.62 -1.05
N ILE A 45 -15.49 -10.40 -1.48
CA ILE A 45 -14.50 -9.32 -1.66
C ILE A 45 -13.86 -8.96 -0.31
N ALA A 46 -14.65 -8.84 0.75
CA ALA A 46 -14.15 -8.57 2.09
C ALA A 46 -13.19 -9.67 2.58
N PHE A 47 -13.53 -10.94 2.36
CA PHE A 47 -12.63 -12.07 2.69
C PHE A 47 -11.36 -12.07 1.86
N PHE A 48 -11.44 -11.74 0.57
CA PHE A 48 -10.26 -11.62 -0.30
C PHE A 48 -9.31 -10.52 0.20
N ILE A 49 -9.84 -9.34 0.53
CA ILE A 49 -9.07 -8.24 1.11
C ILE A 49 -8.44 -8.67 2.44
N PHE A 50 -9.23 -9.28 3.33
CA PHE A 50 -8.74 -9.75 4.62
C PHE A 50 -7.64 -10.81 4.49
N ASP A 51 -7.80 -11.80 3.61
CA ASP A 51 -6.79 -12.83 3.33
C ASP A 51 -5.50 -12.20 2.81
N SER A 52 -5.58 -11.24 1.89
CA SER A 52 -4.43 -10.46 1.40
C SER A 52 -3.74 -9.70 2.53
N GLN A 53 -4.50 -9.01 3.39
CA GLN A 53 -3.96 -8.29 4.55
C GLN A 53 -3.24 -9.20 5.54
N VAL A 54 -3.86 -10.33 5.89
CA VAL A 54 -3.26 -11.34 6.79
C VAL A 54 -2.00 -11.93 6.17
N ALA A 55 -2.01 -12.21 4.86
CA ALA A 55 -0.86 -12.72 4.12
C ALA A 55 0.32 -11.75 4.17
N ILE A 56 0.09 -10.45 3.92
CA ILE A 56 1.12 -9.40 3.98
C ILE A 56 1.68 -9.28 5.40
N VAL A 57 0.82 -9.19 6.42
CA VAL A 57 1.23 -9.06 7.83
C VAL A 57 2.09 -10.23 8.29
N ASN A 58 1.75 -11.44 7.86
CA ASN A 58 2.46 -12.65 8.24
C ASN A 58 3.59 -13.04 7.28
N MET A 59 3.80 -12.24 6.21
CA MET A 59 4.76 -12.53 5.15
C MET A 59 4.59 -13.95 4.59
N LYS A 60 3.36 -14.29 4.23
CA LYS A 60 2.97 -15.60 3.68
C LYS A 60 2.20 -15.42 2.38
N ASN A 61 2.04 -16.53 1.66
CA ASN A 61 1.17 -16.56 0.49
C ASN A 61 -0.29 -16.36 0.90
N ALA A 62 -1.00 -15.51 0.16
CA ALA A 62 -2.45 -15.40 0.24
C ALA A 62 -3.11 -16.71 -0.21
N SER A 63 -4.21 -17.07 0.45
CA SER A 63 -4.96 -18.30 0.17
C SER A 63 -5.89 -18.14 -1.02
N ILE A 64 -6.42 -16.93 -1.24
CA ILE A 64 -7.36 -16.60 -2.31
C ILE A 64 -6.60 -15.90 -3.42
N SER A 65 -6.52 -16.54 -4.58
CA SER A 65 -5.88 -15.94 -5.76
C SER A 65 -6.82 -14.93 -6.42
N PRO A 66 -6.32 -13.76 -6.90
CA PRO A 66 -7.11 -12.85 -7.72
C PRO A 66 -7.73 -13.53 -8.94
N ALA A 67 -7.03 -14.52 -9.52
CA ALA A 67 -7.50 -15.31 -10.67
C ALA A 67 -8.75 -16.16 -10.38
N GLN A 68 -9.08 -16.38 -9.10
CA GLN A 68 -10.29 -17.10 -8.71
C GLN A 68 -11.53 -16.21 -8.70
N MET A 69 -11.39 -14.88 -8.65
CA MET A 69 -12.46 -13.91 -8.38
C MET A 69 -13.40 -13.67 -9.58
N GLN A 70 -14.05 -14.72 -10.08
CA GLN A 70 -15.03 -14.64 -11.17
C GLN A 70 -16.43 -14.21 -10.68
N ILE A 71 -16.51 -13.52 -9.55
CA ILE A 71 -17.76 -12.95 -9.05
C ILE A 71 -18.10 -11.69 -9.86
N PRO A 72 -19.38 -11.39 -10.12
CA PRO A 72 -19.76 -10.12 -10.70
C PRO A 72 -19.26 -8.94 -9.86
N LEU A 73 -19.09 -7.78 -10.49
CA LEU A 73 -18.76 -6.56 -9.75
C LEU A 73 -19.86 -6.25 -8.71
N PRO A 74 -19.48 -5.71 -7.54
CA PRO A 74 -20.44 -5.23 -6.54
C PRO A 74 -21.26 -4.08 -7.13
N ALA A 75 -22.56 -4.08 -6.89
CA ALA A 75 -23.43 -2.96 -7.28
C ALA A 75 -23.05 -1.71 -6.47
N SER A 76 -23.40 -0.52 -6.97
CA SER A 76 -23.06 0.74 -6.30
C SER A 76 -23.50 0.80 -4.84
N GLN A 77 -22.77 1.59 -4.04
CA GLN A 77 -23.04 1.71 -2.61
C GLN A 77 -24.46 2.22 -2.33
N ASP A 78 -24.96 3.16 -3.14
CA ASP A 78 -26.33 3.67 -3.01
C ASP A 78 -27.39 2.58 -3.24
N MET A 79 -27.15 1.72 -4.23
CA MET A 79 -28.05 0.59 -4.51
C MET A 79 -28.02 -0.43 -3.37
N TRP A 80 -26.84 -0.69 -2.80
CA TRP A 80 -26.65 -1.58 -1.65
C TRP A 80 -27.31 -1.05 -0.37
N LEU A 81 -27.25 0.26 -0.15
CA LEU A 81 -27.82 0.93 1.03
C LEU A 81 -29.30 1.33 0.85
N ALA A 82 -29.94 0.92 -0.25
CA ALA A 82 -31.33 1.24 -0.52
C ALA A 82 -32.23 0.73 0.64
N PRO A 83 -33.06 1.61 1.26
CA PRO A 83 -33.81 1.25 2.47
C PRO A 83 -35.01 0.32 2.22
N ASN A 84 -35.45 0.18 0.96
CA ASN A 84 -36.56 -0.67 0.56
C ASN A 84 -36.50 -0.97 -0.95
N ALA A 85 -37.35 -1.90 -1.41
CA ALA A 85 -37.38 -2.37 -2.79
C ALA A 85 -37.71 -1.25 -3.82
N HIS A 86 -38.55 -0.28 -3.47
CA HIS A 86 -38.86 0.85 -4.35
C HIS A 86 -37.65 1.78 -4.52
N ALA A 87 -36.94 2.08 -3.44
CA ALA A 87 -35.71 2.87 -3.51
C ALA A 87 -34.64 2.16 -4.34
N TRP A 88 -34.47 0.84 -4.15
CA TRP A 88 -33.58 0.02 -4.95
C TRP A 88 -33.90 0.11 -6.45
N ARG A 89 -35.18 -0.04 -6.83
CA ARG A 89 -35.63 0.12 -8.22
C ARG A 89 -35.34 1.51 -8.78
N ASN A 90 -35.69 2.55 -8.04
CA ASN A 90 -35.51 3.93 -8.49
C ASN A 90 -34.02 4.25 -8.72
N ILE A 91 -33.15 3.80 -7.81
CA ILE A 91 -31.69 3.92 -7.95
C ILE A 91 -31.23 3.13 -9.17
N TYR A 92 -31.65 1.86 -9.31
CA TYR A 92 -31.30 1.00 -10.44
C TYR A 92 -31.56 1.70 -11.78
N TYR A 93 -32.75 2.28 -11.98
CA TYR A 93 -33.05 3.01 -13.22
C TYR A 93 -32.34 4.35 -13.35
N SER A 94 -32.00 5.02 -12.25
CA SER A 94 -31.27 6.29 -12.28
C SER A 94 -29.81 6.15 -12.74
N VAL A 95 -29.18 4.99 -12.47
CA VAL A 95 -27.76 4.74 -12.80
C VAL A 95 -27.57 3.82 -14.01
N LYS A 96 -28.63 3.15 -14.47
CA LYS A 96 -28.57 2.18 -15.57
C LYS A 96 -28.13 2.84 -16.87
N LEU A 97 -27.04 2.33 -17.45
CA LEU A 97 -26.56 2.75 -18.76
C LEU A 97 -27.17 1.90 -19.88
N PRO A 98 -27.65 2.49 -20.99
CA PRO A 98 -28.17 1.75 -22.13
C PRO A 98 -27.11 0.81 -22.73
N GLY A 99 -27.47 -0.45 -22.96
CA GLY A 99 -26.60 -1.43 -23.61
C GLY A 99 -25.46 -1.98 -22.74
N VAL A 100 -25.32 -1.52 -21.50
CA VAL A 100 -24.29 -2.01 -20.57
C VAL A 100 -24.90 -3.00 -19.59
N ASN A 101 -24.32 -4.21 -19.51
CA ASN A 101 -24.68 -5.19 -18.51
C ASN A 101 -23.51 -5.37 -17.51
N PRO A 102 -23.50 -4.68 -16.36
CA PRO A 102 -22.40 -4.80 -15.40
C PRO A 102 -22.26 -6.21 -14.84
N GLU A 103 -23.33 -7.01 -14.86
CA GLU A 103 -23.28 -8.38 -14.36
C GLU A 103 -22.52 -9.33 -15.29
N SER A 104 -22.24 -8.97 -16.55
CA SER A 104 -21.39 -9.81 -17.40
C SER A 104 -19.91 -9.69 -17.04
N MET A 105 -19.52 -8.62 -16.35
CA MET A 105 -18.15 -8.37 -15.92
C MET A 105 -17.90 -8.95 -14.53
N THR A 106 -16.72 -9.51 -14.34
CA THR A 106 -16.28 -10.06 -13.06
C THR A 106 -15.15 -9.24 -12.44
N MET A 107 -14.90 -9.45 -11.15
CA MET A 107 -13.72 -8.90 -10.47
C MET A 107 -12.43 -9.35 -11.16
N LEU A 108 -12.37 -10.57 -11.71
CA LEU A 108 -11.24 -11.06 -12.49
C LEU A 108 -11.00 -10.22 -13.76
N ASP A 109 -12.06 -9.96 -14.53
CA ASP A 109 -11.96 -9.14 -15.74
C ASP A 109 -11.46 -7.73 -15.39
N PHE A 110 -12.00 -7.17 -14.30
CA PHE A 110 -11.60 -5.87 -13.79
C PHE A 110 -10.13 -5.85 -13.34
N PHE A 111 -9.65 -6.85 -12.60
CA PHE A 111 -8.24 -6.91 -12.20
C PHE A 111 -7.28 -6.89 -13.40
N GLY A 112 -7.67 -7.49 -14.53
CA GLY A 112 -6.88 -7.45 -15.75
C GLY A 112 -6.98 -6.14 -16.54
N ASN A 113 -7.98 -5.30 -16.29
CA ASN A 113 -8.16 -4.01 -16.97
C ASN A 113 -8.98 -3.03 -16.11
N ASN A 114 -8.28 -2.31 -15.23
CA ASN A 114 -8.93 -1.41 -14.28
C ASN A 114 -9.65 -0.22 -14.95
N ALA A 115 -9.28 0.15 -16.19
CA ALA A 115 -9.89 1.25 -16.92
C ALA A 115 -11.37 1.01 -17.26
N MET A 116 -11.82 -0.25 -17.25
CA MET A 116 -13.22 -0.59 -17.55
C MET A 116 -14.23 0.02 -16.57
N LEU A 117 -13.82 0.35 -15.34
CA LEU A 117 -14.71 0.99 -14.37
C LEU A 117 -15.26 2.33 -14.84
N GLN A 118 -14.52 3.06 -15.69
CA GLN A 118 -15.00 4.33 -16.25
C GLN A 118 -16.23 4.14 -17.15
N GLN A 119 -16.35 2.97 -17.78
CA GLN A 119 -17.45 2.63 -18.68
C GLN A 119 -18.72 2.20 -17.93
N LEU A 120 -18.61 1.93 -16.62
CA LEU A 120 -19.70 1.41 -15.79
C LEU A 120 -20.45 2.50 -15.01
N GLY A 121 -20.06 3.77 -15.16
CA GLY A 121 -20.75 4.91 -14.53
C GLY A 121 -20.91 4.72 -13.03
N ASN A 122 -22.09 5.02 -12.47
CA ASN A 122 -22.38 4.83 -11.05
C ASN A 122 -23.12 3.50 -10.76
N MET A 123 -23.00 2.49 -11.64
CA MET A 123 -23.68 1.20 -11.46
C MET A 123 -22.96 0.26 -10.49
N VAL A 124 -21.66 0.49 -10.27
CA VAL A 124 -20.80 -0.38 -9.45
C VAL A 124 -20.19 0.38 -8.28
N ASP A 125 -19.72 -0.35 -7.28
CA ASP A 125 -19.03 0.23 -6.13
C ASP A 125 -17.54 0.44 -6.45
N HIS A 126 -17.20 1.59 -7.04
CA HIS A 126 -15.82 1.92 -7.44
C HIS A 126 -14.86 1.82 -6.28
N ARG A 127 -15.25 2.30 -5.10
CA ARG A 127 -14.38 2.28 -3.91
C ARG A 127 -14.01 0.85 -3.53
N LEU A 128 -14.99 -0.05 -3.45
CA LEU A 128 -14.76 -1.45 -3.10
C LEU A 128 -13.97 -2.19 -4.20
N CYS A 129 -14.29 -1.95 -5.47
CA CYS A 129 -13.54 -2.51 -6.60
C CYS A 129 -12.07 -2.10 -6.54
N MET A 130 -11.80 -0.79 -6.43
CA MET A 130 -10.44 -0.24 -6.41
C MET A 130 -9.63 -0.77 -5.22
N LEU A 131 -10.22 -0.84 -4.03
CA LEU A 131 -9.55 -1.43 -2.87
C LEU A 131 -9.20 -2.91 -3.11
N ALA A 132 -10.12 -3.69 -3.70
CA ALA A 132 -9.84 -5.07 -4.08
C ALA A 132 -8.74 -5.16 -5.16
N ALA A 133 -8.70 -4.28 -6.16
CA ALA A 133 -7.64 -4.24 -7.15
C ALA A 133 -6.26 -3.94 -6.52
N CYS A 134 -6.20 -3.04 -5.54
CA CYS A 134 -4.97 -2.77 -4.79
C CYS A 134 -4.42 -4.05 -4.12
N HIS A 135 -5.31 -4.84 -3.51
CA HIS A 135 -4.95 -6.13 -2.92
C HIS A 135 -4.66 -7.22 -3.97
N GLY A 136 -5.26 -7.12 -5.16
CA GLY A 136 -4.94 -7.95 -6.33
C GLY A 136 -3.50 -7.74 -6.81
N LEU A 137 -3.11 -6.49 -7.08
CA LEU A 137 -1.73 -6.14 -7.43
C LEU A 137 -0.74 -6.49 -6.32
N GLY A 138 -1.16 -6.40 -5.05
CA GLY A 138 -0.37 -6.85 -3.92
C GLY A 138 0.06 -8.30 -3.99
N HIS A 139 -0.79 -9.17 -4.54
CA HIS A 139 -0.45 -10.57 -4.78
C HIS A 139 0.67 -10.71 -5.83
N GLU A 140 0.66 -9.89 -6.86
CA GLU A 140 1.70 -9.88 -7.90
C GLU A 140 3.03 -9.35 -7.37
N VAL A 141 2.99 -8.27 -6.57
CA VAL A 141 4.17 -7.75 -5.86
C VAL A 141 4.76 -8.82 -4.95
N TRP A 142 3.93 -9.51 -4.17
CA TRP A 142 4.37 -10.61 -3.33
C TRP A 142 5.07 -11.71 -4.12
N ASN A 143 4.45 -12.19 -5.20
CA ASN A 143 5.03 -13.22 -6.06
C ASN A 143 6.34 -12.75 -6.69
N PHE A 144 6.41 -11.51 -7.16
CA PHE A 144 7.65 -10.90 -7.67
C PHE A 144 8.77 -10.96 -6.62
N ARG A 145 8.49 -10.58 -5.36
CA ARG A 145 9.46 -10.62 -4.26
C ARG A 145 9.94 -12.03 -3.93
N GLN A 146 9.04 -13.00 -3.90
CA GLN A 146 9.43 -14.40 -3.70
C GLN A 146 10.35 -14.90 -4.83
N HIS A 147 10.05 -14.55 -6.08
CA HIS A 147 10.95 -14.84 -7.20
C HIS A 147 12.30 -14.12 -7.08
N ALA A 148 12.32 -12.87 -6.63
CA ALA A 148 13.56 -12.10 -6.43
C ALA A 148 14.53 -12.83 -5.48
N ARG A 149 14.02 -13.40 -4.38
CA ARG A 149 14.81 -14.18 -3.42
C ARG A 149 15.42 -15.44 -4.05
N LEU A 150 14.64 -16.16 -4.85
CA LEU A 150 15.14 -17.33 -5.59
C LEU A 150 16.23 -16.95 -6.60
N LEU A 151 16.17 -15.73 -7.14
CA LEU A 151 17.09 -15.20 -8.15
C LEU A 151 18.35 -14.53 -7.57
N ALA A 152 18.49 -14.37 -6.24
CA ALA A 152 19.52 -13.54 -5.61
C ALA A 152 20.97 -13.79 -6.08
N HIS A 153 21.33 -15.05 -6.36
CA HIS A 153 22.68 -15.44 -6.79
C HIS A 153 22.83 -15.63 -8.31
N TRP A 154 21.78 -15.41 -9.10
CA TRP A 154 21.74 -15.83 -10.50
C TRP A 154 22.58 -14.96 -11.44
N LYS A 155 22.81 -13.69 -11.07
CA LYS A 155 23.73 -12.80 -11.80
C LYS A 155 25.14 -13.41 -11.88
N ASN A 156 25.56 -14.10 -10.82
CA ASN A 156 26.87 -14.74 -10.73
C ASN A 156 26.91 -16.09 -11.47
N GLN A 157 25.74 -16.65 -11.83
CA GLN A 157 25.60 -17.95 -12.52
C GLN A 157 25.43 -17.80 -14.04
N GLY A 158 25.60 -16.59 -14.60
CA GLY A 158 25.54 -16.35 -16.06
C GLY A 158 24.13 -16.38 -16.67
N ARG A 159 23.07 -16.45 -15.86
CA ARG A 159 21.66 -16.55 -16.32
C ARG A 159 21.02 -15.17 -16.55
N ARG A 160 21.60 -14.38 -17.47
CA ARG A 160 21.24 -12.98 -17.70
C ARG A 160 19.79 -12.76 -18.13
N ASP A 161 19.22 -13.63 -18.96
CA ASP A 161 17.88 -13.43 -19.54
C ASP A 161 16.77 -13.43 -18.49
N ARG A 162 16.85 -14.33 -17.49
CA ARG A 162 15.85 -14.38 -16.41
C ARG A 162 15.94 -13.18 -15.48
N TRP A 163 17.15 -12.68 -15.24
CA TRP A 163 17.34 -11.46 -14.46
C TRP A 163 16.79 -10.24 -15.20
N LEU A 164 17.02 -10.14 -16.53
CA LEU A 164 16.43 -9.08 -17.35
C LEU A 164 14.90 -9.14 -17.35
N ALA A 165 14.32 -10.33 -17.53
CA ALA A 165 12.87 -10.52 -17.45
C ALA A 165 12.30 -10.09 -16.09
N HIS A 166 13.01 -10.40 -15.00
CA HIS A 166 12.64 -9.96 -13.66
C HIS A 166 12.67 -8.43 -13.53
N GLN A 167 13.67 -7.75 -14.10
CA GLN A 167 13.70 -6.28 -14.11
C GLN A 167 12.56 -5.66 -14.91
N THR A 168 12.22 -6.24 -16.06
CA THR A 168 11.06 -5.79 -16.85
C THR A 168 9.79 -5.93 -16.02
N GLN A 169 9.58 -7.09 -15.38
CA GLN A 169 8.43 -7.32 -14.50
C GLN A 169 8.35 -6.30 -13.36
N GLN A 170 9.48 -5.90 -12.77
CA GLN A 170 9.49 -4.85 -11.75
C GLN A 170 8.98 -3.51 -12.28
N ARG A 171 9.37 -3.15 -13.50
CA ARG A 171 8.91 -1.91 -14.15
C ARG A 171 7.42 -1.98 -14.45
N ASP A 172 6.96 -3.07 -15.03
CA ASP A 172 5.55 -3.27 -15.38
C ASP A 172 4.66 -3.14 -14.12
N LEU A 173 5.04 -3.82 -13.02
CA LEU A 173 4.33 -3.72 -11.74
C LEU A 173 4.36 -2.30 -11.16
N ASN A 174 5.47 -1.58 -11.29
CA ASN A 174 5.55 -0.19 -10.85
C ASN A 174 4.60 0.71 -11.65
N ASP A 175 4.51 0.50 -12.96
CA ASP A 175 3.64 1.26 -13.85
C ASP A 175 2.16 0.95 -13.56
N ASP A 176 1.82 -0.31 -13.30
CA ASP A 176 0.46 -0.74 -12.92
C ASP A 176 0.03 -0.12 -11.58
N LEU A 177 0.89 -0.19 -10.56
CA LEU A 177 0.63 0.41 -9.25
C LEU A 177 0.48 1.93 -9.35
N THR A 178 1.35 2.61 -10.11
CA THR A 178 1.31 4.07 -10.29
C THR A 178 0.07 4.50 -11.08
N THR A 179 -0.33 3.71 -12.08
CA THR A 179 -1.56 3.94 -12.84
C THR A 179 -2.78 3.81 -11.94
N LEU A 180 -2.83 2.77 -11.09
CA LEU A 180 -3.93 2.57 -10.15
C LEU A 180 -3.96 3.68 -9.09
N GLN A 181 -2.81 4.12 -8.60
CA GLN A 181 -2.68 5.27 -7.70
C GLN A 181 -3.23 6.55 -8.32
N THR A 182 -2.82 6.87 -9.55
CA THR A 182 -3.32 8.05 -10.27
C THR A 182 -4.84 8.00 -10.43
N HIS A 183 -5.40 6.83 -10.73
CA HIS A 183 -6.84 6.65 -10.81
C HIS A 183 -7.54 6.90 -9.47
N CYS A 184 -6.97 6.38 -8.37
CA CYS A 184 -7.45 6.65 -7.02
C CYS A 184 -7.39 8.14 -6.69
N GLU A 185 -6.32 8.85 -7.01
CA GLU A 185 -6.15 10.28 -6.68
C GLU A 185 -7.11 11.19 -7.45
N MET A 186 -7.43 10.86 -8.70
CA MET A 186 -8.39 11.63 -9.51
C MET A 186 -9.84 11.48 -9.05
N GLN A 187 -10.18 10.43 -8.29
CA GLN A 187 -11.54 10.21 -7.81
C GLN A 187 -11.80 10.96 -6.50
N MET A 188 -12.82 11.82 -6.48
CA MET A 188 -13.19 12.59 -5.28
C MET A 188 -13.59 11.73 -4.07
N SER A 189 -13.98 10.48 -4.30
CA SER A 189 -14.41 9.52 -3.27
C SER A 189 -13.37 8.44 -2.95
N SER A 190 -12.09 8.69 -3.26
CA SER A 190 -11.02 7.71 -3.08
C SER A 190 -10.91 7.22 -1.64
N SER A 191 -10.71 5.91 -1.48
CA SER A 191 -10.43 5.39 -0.14
C SER A 191 -8.98 5.67 0.25
N GLN A 192 -8.79 6.35 1.37
CA GLN A 192 -7.47 6.45 2.02
C GLN A 192 -6.86 5.07 2.23
N GLU A 193 -7.68 4.04 2.45
CA GLU A 193 -7.24 2.65 2.60
C GLU A 193 -6.58 2.12 1.31
N ALA A 194 -7.13 2.47 0.15
CA ALA A 194 -6.59 2.06 -1.14
C ALA A 194 -5.26 2.78 -1.42
N LEU A 195 -5.19 4.10 -1.25
CA LEU A 195 -3.96 4.87 -1.41
C LEU A 195 -2.86 4.39 -0.46
N PHE A 196 -3.19 4.19 0.82
CA PHE A 196 -2.26 3.65 1.81
C PHE A 196 -1.71 2.28 1.39
N THR A 197 -2.59 1.42 0.89
CA THR A 197 -2.24 0.06 0.46
C THR A 197 -1.35 0.11 -0.79
N LEU A 198 -1.60 1.02 -1.73
CA LEU A 198 -0.74 1.22 -2.90
C LEU A 198 0.65 1.69 -2.51
N GLU A 199 0.76 2.65 -1.60
CA GLU A 199 2.07 3.12 -1.10
C GLU A 199 2.84 1.99 -0.42
N LEU A 200 2.17 1.11 0.33
CA LEU A 200 2.80 -0.10 0.87
C LEU A 200 3.32 -1.04 -0.23
N HIS A 201 2.56 -1.25 -1.29
CA HIS A 201 2.98 -2.11 -2.41
C HIS A 201 4.11 -1.50 -3.23
N LEU A 202 4.08 -0.19 -3.48
CA LEU A 202 5.17 0.54 -4.13
C LEU A 202 6.46 0.51 -3.28
N MET A 203 6.34 0.61 -1.95
CA MET A 203 7.46 0.44 -1.04
C MET A 203 8.02 -0.99 -1.14
N THR A 204 7.17 -2.00 -0.91
CA THR A 204 7.57 -3.42 -0.84
C THR A 204 8.01 -4.01 -2.18
N LEU A 205 7.63 -3.42 -3.31
CA LEU A 205 8.20 -3.74 -4.61
C LEU A 205 9.72 -3.53 -4.63
N HIS A 206 10.20 -2.49 -3.93
CA HIS A 206 11.60 -2.08 -3.94
C HIS A 206 12.38 -2.55 -2.71
N VAL A 207 11.72 -2.88 -1.60
CA VAL A 207 12.36 -3.30 -0.35
C VAL A 207 11.86 -4.66 0.14
N ASP A 208 12.77 -5.52 0.62
CA ASP A 208 12.35 -6.74 1.32
C ASP A 208 12.01 -6.41 2.77
N LEU A 209 10.79 -6.72 3.19
CA LEU A 209 10.39 -6.50 4.58
C LEU A 209 11.11 -7.44 5.55
N GLU A 210 11.47 -8.65 5.13
CA GLU A 210 12.22 -9.60 5.98
C GLU A 210 13.68 -9.17 6.14
N ASP A 211 14.32 -8.65 5.09
CA ASP A 211 15.70 -8.13 5.20
C ASP A 211 15.74 -6.91 6.12
N VAL A 212 14.74 -6.02 6.00
CA VAL A 212 14.58 -4.85 6.87
C VAL A 212 14.33 -5.26 8.33
N GLN A 213 13.53 -6.29 8.58
CA GLN A 213 13.34 -6.84 9.93
C GLN A 213 14.60 -7.53 10.46
N THR A 214 15.33 -8.27 9.62
CA THR A 214 16.56 -8.96 10.01
C THR A 214 17.64 -7.95 10.44
N PHE A 215 17.72 -6.80 9.76
CA PHE A 215 18.57 -5.68 10.16
C PHE A 215 18.23 -5.14 11.57
N SER A 216 16.94 -5.14 11.96
CA SER A 216 16.53 -4.75 13.31
C SER A 216 16.90 -5.76 14.40
N GLY A 217 17.44 -6.94 14.03
CA GLY A 217 17.94 -7.99 14.92
C GLY A 217 19.47 -8.02 15.06
N LYS A 218 20.01 -9.05 15.73
CA LYS A 218 21.45 -9.21 16.01
C LYS A 218 22.32 -9.60 14.81
N SER A 219 21.76 -9.61 13.59
CA SER A 219 22.43 -10.14 12.40
C SER A 219 22.47 -9.10 11.30
N GLY A 220 23.65 -8.51 11.09
CA GLY A 220 24.07 -8.12 9.73
C GLY A 220 24.24 -6.63 9.45
N GLU A 221 25.18 -5.96 10.13
CA GLU A 221 25.76 -4.70 9.64
C GLU A 221 26.45 -4.87 8.27
N GLU A 222 26.89 -6.11 7.97
CA GLU A 222 27.62 -6.48 6.76
C GLU A 222 26.73 -6.68 5.51
N GLU A 223 25.49 -7.19 5.67
CA GLU A 223 24.50 -7.28 4.57
C GLU A 223 23.81 -5.94 4.27
N ALA A 224 23.83 -5.01 5.23
CA ALA A 224 23.26 -3.66 5.13
C ALA A 224 24.07 -2.70 4.23
N ARG A 225 25.28 -3.10 3.81
CA ARG A 225 26.12 -2.28 2.89
C ARG A 225 25.53 -2.14 1.49
N LYS A 226 24.45 -2.86 1.18
CA LYS A 226 23.65 -2.59 -0.02
C LYS A 226 22.79 -1.36 0.27
N VAL A 227 23.23 -0.20 -0.23
CA VAL A 227 22.52 1.09 -0.14
C VAL A 227 21.04 0.87 -0.46
N LEU A 228 20.16 1.04 0.54
CA LEU A 228 18.73 1.02 0.31
C LEU A 228 18.39 2.02 -0.81
N PRO A 229 17.69 1.59 -1.87
CA PRO A 229 17.28 2.50 -2.91
C PRO A 229 16.42 3.62 -2.30
N ARG A 230 16.50 4.82 -2.88
CA ARG A 230 15.75 6.00 -2.37
C ARG A 230 14.25 5.92 -2.67
N ILE A 231 13.87 5.18 -3.71
CA ILE A 231 12.47 4.98 -4.15
C ILE A 231 11.54 4.53 -3.01
N PRO A 232 11.83 3.45 -2.25
CA PRO A 232 10.97 3.02 -1.15
C PRO A 232 10.81 4.06 -0.03
N LEU A 233 11.74 5.01 0.13
CA LEU A 233 11.64 6.05 1.16
C LEU A 233 10.55 7.07 0.86
N LYS A 234 10.35 7.42 -0.42
CA LYS A 234 9.21 8.25 -0.84
C LYS A 234 7.92 7.60 -0.32
N HIS A 235 7.73 6.33 -0.68
CA HIS A 235 6.51 5.59 -0.36
C HIS A 235 6.33 5.39 1.16
N ALA A 236 7.42 5.12 1.90
CA ALA A 236 7.39 5.04 3.35
C ALA A 236 6.93 6.36 4.03
N GLY A 237 7.35 7.51 3.51
CA GLY A 237 6.88 8.81 3.98
C GLY A 237 5.42 9.08 3.64
N GLN A 238 4.96 8.70 2.44
CA GLN A 238 3.55 8.83 2.04
C GLN A 238 2.63 7.95 2.89
N ILE A 239 3.07 6.77 3.32
CA ILE A 239 2.35 5.94 4.32
C ILE A 239 2.07 6.73 5.60
N PHE A 240 3.05 7.51 6.10
CA PHE A 240 2.87 8.35 7.28
C PHE A 240 1.90 9.50 7.02
N LEU A 241 2.00 10.15 5.85
CA LEU A 241 1.08 11.21 5.46
C LEU A 241 -0.37 10.71 5.44
N ILE A 242 -0.62 9.57 4.78
CA ILE A 242 -1.97 9.00 4.67
C ILE A 242 -2.46 8.49 6.03
N ALA A 243 -1.61 7.84 6.82
CA ALA A 243 -1.94 7.36 8.17
C ALA A 243 -2.41 8.47 9.12
N ARG A 244 -1.85 9.68 8.99
CA ARG A 244 -2.29 10.85 9.79
C ARG A 244 -3.73 11.25 9.48
N ALA A 245 -4.15 11.05 8.24
CA ALA A 245 -5.48 11.40 7.77
C ALA A 245 -6.53 10.31 8.02
N PHE A 246 -6.12 9.12 8.48
CA PHE A 246 -7.04 8.04 8.81
C PHE A 246 -8.04 8.44 9.89
N GLU A 247 -9.28 7.97 9.72
CA GLU A 247 -10.28 7.97 10.78
C GLU A 247 -9.70 7.40 12.08
N LYS A 248 -10.15 7.94 13.21
CA LYS A 248 -9.68 7.47 14.52
C LYS A 248 -10.06 6.00 14.69
N THR A 249 -9.18 5.26 15.35
CA THR A 249 -9.22 3.81 15.60
C THR A 249 -9.02 2.89 14.38
N LYS A 250 -8.88 3.44 13.15
CA LYS A 250 -8.60 2.63 11.96
C LYS A 250 -7.16 2.16 11.83
N LEU A 251 -6.20 2.84 12.47
CA LEU A 251 -4.78 2.49 12.39
C LEU A 251 -4.44 1.30 13.31
N ARG A 252 -5.06 0.15 13.03
CA ARG A 252 -4.89 -1.13 13.73
C ARG A 252 -4.59 -2.24 12.73
N ASP A 253 -4.28 -3.43 13.26
CA ASP A 253 -4.10 -4.65 12.49
C ASP A 253 -3.11 -4.45 11.31
N PHE A 254 -3.56 -4.73 10.08
CA PHE A 254 -2.80 -4.53 8.85
C PHE A 254 -2.17 -3.15 8.72
N TYR A 255 -2.92 -2.09 9.00
CA TYR A 255 -2.44 -0.72 8.82
C TYR A 255 -1.37 -0.34 9.85
N ALA A 256 -1.49 -0.83 11.09
CA ALA A 256 -0.48 -0.61 12.12
C ALA A 256 0.84 -1.32 11.77
N VAL A 257 0.77 -2.55 11.25
CA VAL A 257 1.94 -3.31 10.79
C VAL A 257 2.61 -2.62 9.60
N ALA A 258 1.83 -2.07 8.66
CA ALA A 258 2.35 -1.32 7.54
C ALA A 258 3.09 -0.03 7.97
N VAL A 259 2.55 0.72 8.95
CA VAL A 259 3.25 1.88 9.55
C VAL A 259 4.56 1.46 10.21
N TYR A 260 4.54 0.34 10.95
CA TYR A 260 5.75 -0.23 11.55
C TYR A 260 6.82 -0.54 10.48
N HIS A 261 6.44 -1.16 9.37
CA HIS A 261 7.37 -1.46 8.28
C HIS A 261 7.92 -0.20 7.60
N ALA A 262 7.07 0.80 7.35
CA ALA A 262 7.53 2.07 6.80
C ALA A 262 8.53 2.77 7.74
N ALA A 263 8.27 2.74 9.05
CA ALA A 263 9.18 3.27 10.06
C ALA A 263 10.54 2.54 10.05
N LEU A 264 10.53 1.21 10.00
CA LEU A 264 11.76 0.42 9.89
C LEU A 264 12.53 0.75 8.61
N THR A 265 11.88 0.81 7.45
CA THR A 265 12.54 1.13 6.17
C THR A 265 13.26 2.48 6.23
N MET A 266 12.63 3.51 6.78
CA MET A 266 13.25 4.83 6.97
C MET A 266 14.39 4.79 8.00
N TRP A 267 14.23 4.01 9.06
CA TRP A 267 15.24 3.84 10.10
C TRP A 267 16.50 3.13 9.60
N VAL A 268 16.37 2.00 8.88
CA VAL A 268 17.52 1.29 8.30
C VAL A 268 18.29 2.21 7.37
N TYR A 269 17.59 3.00 6.56
CA TYR A 269 18.24 4.00 5.72
C TYR A 269 19.05 5.02 6.55
N GLY A 270 18.46 5.55 7.63
CA GLY A 270 19.14 6.49 8.53
C GLY A 270 20.43 5.92 9.13
N MET A 271 20.40 4.66 9.57
CA MET A 271 21.56 3.94 10.12
C MET A 271 22.65 3.77 9.05
N VAL A 272 22.32 3.23 7.87
CA VAL A 272 23.27 3.01 6.77
C VAL A 272 23.89 4.32 6.26
N ALA A 273 23.09 5.39 6.18
CA ALA A 273 23.56 6.71 5.76
C ALA A 273 24.53 7.33 6.77
N SER A 274 24.34 7.06 8.07
CA SER A 274 25.21 7.54 9.14
C SER A 274 26.59 6.87 9.07
N SER A 275 26.64 5.55 8.91
CA SER A 275 27.91 4.79 8.79
C SER A 275 28.71 5.17 7.54
N SER A 276 28.03 5.44 6.42
CA SER A 276 28.67 5.88 5.17
C SER A 276 29.28 7.28 5.29
N GLY A 277 28.67 8.16 6.09
CA GLY A 277 29.19 9.50 6.35
C GLY A 277 30.42 9.50 7.25
N LEU A 278 30.52 8.55 8.18
CA LEU A 278 31.68 8.39 9.08
C LEU A 278 32.93 7.90 8.32
N GLN A 279 32.79 6.91 7.44
CA GLN A 279 33.92 6.37 6.65
C GLN A 279 34.49 7.38 5.64
N SER A 280 33.65 8.28 5.09
CA SER A 280 34.12 9.37 4.23
C SER A 280 34.93 10.45 4.97
N GLY A 281 34.90 10.48 6.31
CA GLY A 281 35.58 11.47 7.13
C GLY A 281 36.98 11.07 7.59
N GLU A 282 37.30 9.77 7.62
CA GLU A 282 38.57 9.25 8.16
C GLU A 282 39.67 9.06 7.11
N ASP A 283 39.33 8.92 5.82
CA ASP A 283 40.31 8.86 4.72
C ASP A 283 40.81 10.25 4.25
N ALA A 284 40.34 11.34 4.87
CA ALA A 284 40.79 12.70 4.57
C ALA A 284 42.03 13.15 5.40
N SER A 285 42.64 12.24 6.17
CA SER A 285 43.92 12.48 6.83
C SER A 285 44.93 11.39 6.50
N MET A 286 45.47 11.40 5.28
CA MET A 286 46.92 11.43 5.02
C MET A 286 47.20 11.31 3.51
N ASN A 287 47.99 12.27 3.01
CA ASN A 287 48.81 12.21 1.80
C ASN A 287 48.11 12.02 0.44
N THR A 288 47.88 13.13 -0.28
CA THR A 288 48.77 13.58 -1.37
C THR A 288 48.20 14.82 -2.03
N ALA A 289 49.04 15.85 -2.15
CA ALA A 289 48.76 17.06 -2.90
C ALA A 289 48.56 16.72 -4.39
N SER A 290 47.38 16.99 -4.93
CA SER A 290 47.21 17.28 -6.35
C SER A 290 46.02 18.21 -6.57
N HIS A 291 46.29 19.25 -7.36
CA HIS A 291 45.44 20.39 -7.63
C HIS A 291 44.08 20.01 -8.25
N LEU A 292 42.99 20.43 -7.61
CA LEU A 292 41.70 20.69 -8.25
C LEU A 292 41.24 22.11 -7.86
N PRO A 293 40.68 22.91 -8.79
CA PRO A 293 40.39 24.31 -8.54
C PRO A 293 39.23 24.45 -7.55
N SER A 294 39.57 24.98 -6.38
CA SER A 294 38.65 25.46 -5.36
C SER A 294 37.86 26.64 -5.92
N GLY A 295 36.56 26.46 -6.09
CA GLY A 295 35.67 27.46 -6.70
C GLY A 295 34.20 27.08 -6.62
N GLY A 296 33.71 26.67 -5.44
CA GLY A 296 32.29 26.52 -5.15
C GLY A 296 31.95 27.25 -3.84
N PRO A 297 30.90 28.08 -3.79
CA PRO A 297 30.59 28.87 -2.61
C PRO A 297 30.26 27.98 -1.42
N ARG A 298 30.86 28.30 -0.26
CA ARG A 298 30.52 27.72 1.05
C ARG A 298 29.02 27.83 1.32
N GLY A 299 28.38 26.68 1.54
CA GLY A 299 27.25 26.56 2.47
C GLY A 299 25.86 27.00 2.00
N ALA A 300 25.41 26.59 0.81
CA ALA A 300 23.96 26.53 0.59
C ALA A 300 23.38 25.44 1.53
N PRO A 301 22.35 25.74 2.34
CA PRO A 301 21.69 24.71 3.15
C PRO A 301 21.20 23.60 2.20
N ARG A 302 21.60 22.34 2.46
CA ARG A 302 21.09 21.21 1.69
C ARG A 302 19.57 21.23 1.77
N GLN A 303 18.91 21.25 0.62
CA GLN A 303 17.45 21.30 0.52
C GLN A 303 16.84 20.17 1.36
N GLN A 304 15.92 20.51 2.27
CA GLN A 304 15.16 19.54 3.05
C GLN A 304 14.08 18.92 2.16
N ILE A 305 14.00 17.59 2.16
CA ILE A 305 13.03 16.83 1.35
C ILE A 305 12.09 16.11 2.30
N ALA A 306 10.88 16.62 2.45
CA ALA A 306 9.84 16.00 3.25
C ALA A 306 9.19 14.85 2.50
N LEU A 307 9.47 13.62 2.94
CA LEU A 307 8.95 12.38 2.36
C LEU A 307 7.44 12.20 2.61
N ASP A 308 6.93 12.81 3.67
CA ASP A 308 5.51 12.90 4.04
C ASP A 308 4.87 14.24 3.59
N GLY A 309 5.52 14.96 2.67
CA GLY A 309 5.01 16.21 2.09
C GLY A 309 4.30 15.98 0.74
N SER A 310 3.72 17.06 0.22
CA SER A 310 3.02 17.08 -1.08
C SER A 310 3.87 17.64 -2.24
N ASP A 311 5.14 17.98 -2.02
CA ASP A 311 6.03 18.51 -3.05
C ASP A 311 6.61 17.40 -3.94
N GLU A 312 5.82 17.01 -4.94
CA GLU A 312 6.21 16.00 -5.93
C GLU A 312 7.48 16.36 -6.72
N LYS A 313 7.78 17.65 -6.93
CA LYS A 313 8.98 18.04 -7.69
C LYS A 313 10.24 17.77 -6.88
N SER A 314 10.25 18.15 -5.61
CA SER A 314 11.37 17.88 -4.70
C SER A 314 11.54 16.39 -4.44
N LEU A 315 10.43 15.64 -4.29
CA LEU A 315 10.46 14.18 -4.16
C LEU A 315 11.04 13.49 -5.41
N LYS A 316 10.64 13.91 -6.61
CA LYS A 316 11.22 13.41 -7.87
C LYS A 316 12.71 13.72 -7.96
N GLY A 317 13.13 14.93 -7.59
CA GLY A 317 14.54 15.32 -7.54
C GLY A 317 15.35 14.45 -6.58
N PHE A 318 14.84 14.17 -5.39
CA PHE A 318 15.47 13.27 -4.43
C PHE A 318 15.57 11.83 -4.95
N THR A 319 14.47 11.29 -5.47
CA THR A 319 14.41 9.89 -5.93
C THR A 319 15.29 9.64 -7.15
N LEU A 320 15.34 10.58 -8.11
CA LEU A 320 16.09 10.41 -9.37
C LEU A 320 17.54 10.90 -9.28
N LEU A 321 17.77 12.05 -8.63
CA LEU A 321 19.08 12.71 -8.62
C LEU A 321 19.83 12.54 -7.30
N GLY A 322 19.16 12.05 -6.25
CA GLY A 322 19.79 11.84 -4.96
C GLY A 322 20.11 13.11 -4.18
N GLN A 323 19.48 14.21 -4.54
CA GLN A 323 19.74 15.52 -3.95
C GLN A 323 18.85 15.80 -2.75
N GLY A 324 19.39 16.52 -1.76
CA GLY A 324 18.67 16.95 -0.57
C GLY A 324 18.85 16.03 0.65
N VAL A 325 18.33 16.47 1.79
CA VAL A 325 18.31 15.72 3.05
C VAL A 325 16.90 15.19 3.25
N PRO A 326 16.67 13.87 3.17
CA PRO A 326 15.35 13.30 3.38
C PRO A 326 14.97 13.36 4.86
N GLY A 327 13.68 13.58 5.11
CA GLY A 327 13.10 13.58 6.45
C GLY A 327 11.58 13.50 6.39
N ILE A 328 10.97 13.45 7.56
CA ILE A 328 9.51 13.50 7.74
C ILE A 328 9.16 14.60 8.74
N HIS A 329 7.94 15.10 8.71
CA HIS A 329 7.49 16.02 9.74
C HIS A 329 7.18 15.25 11.03
N ASP A 330 7.33 15.88 12.19
CA ASP A 330 6.75 15.38 13.43
C ASP A 330 5.24 15.73 13.51
N LEU A 331 4.62 15.46 14.65
CA LEU A 331 3.20 15.77 14.86
C LEU A 331 2.91 17.26 15.01
N ASN A 332 3.92 18.09 15.24
CA ASN A 332 3.82 19.54 15.32
C ASN A 332 4.15 20.23 13.97
N GLY A 333 4.49 19.46 12.94
CA GLY A 333 4.90 19.97 11.63
C GLY A 333 6.37 20.37 11.54
N ALA A 334 7.22 20.01 12.51
CA ALA A 334 8.66 20.26 12.44
C ALA A 334 9.35 19.20 11.57
N PHE A 335 10.26 19.63 10.68
CA PHE A 335 11.02 18.71 9.83
C PHE A 335 12.08 17.93 10.61
N ILE A 336 12.03 16.60 10.53
CA ILE A 336 12.94 15.67 11.19
C ILE A 336 13.72 14.87 10.12
N PRO A 337 15.04 15.07 9.99
CA PRO A 337 15.87 14.31 9.06
C PRO A 337 15.87 12.81 9.37
N LEU A 338 15.97 11.97 8.35
CA LEU A 338 16.04 10.51 8.54
C LEU A 338 17.31 10.04 9.29
N LEU A 339 18.35 10.88 9.35
CA LEU A 339 19.53 10.62 10.18
C LEU A 339 19.18 10.61 11.68
N ASN A 340 18.09 11.26 12.09
CA ASN A 340 17.59 11.20 13.46
C ASN A 340 16.72 9.96 13.67
N CYS A 341 17.37 8.79 13.63
CA CYS A 341 16.76 7.47 13.75
C CYS A 341 15.83 7.33 14.97
N LYS A 342 16.24 7.90 16.11
CA LYS A 342 15.46 7.92 17.35
C LYS A 342 14.13 8.65 17.18
N ALA A 343 14.14 9.79 16.51
CA ALA A 343 12.95 10.61 16.29
C ALA A 343 11.97 9.93 15.33
N ILE A 344 12.44 9.25 14.27
CA ILE A 344 11.56 8.47 13.37
C ILE A 344 10.72 7.47 14.16
N MET A 345 11.35 6.68 15.03
CA MET A 345 10.65 5.69 15.86
C MET A 345 9.65 6.34 16.82
N SER A 346 10.02 7.50 17.37
CA SER A 346 9.15 8.27 18.27
C SER A 346 7.92 8.81 17.53
N ILE A 347 8.09 9.30 16.30
CA ILE A 347 6.99 9.79 15.44
C ILE A 347 6.06 8.62 15.08
N ALA A 348 6.60 7.47 14.68
CA ALA A 348 5.81 6.28 14.36
C ALA A 348 4.98 5.80 15.56
N THR A 349 5.60 5.75 16.74
CA THR A 349 4.93 5.42 18.00
C THR A 349 3.80 6.40 18.30
N ALA A 350 4.08 7.71 18.23
CA ALA A 350 3.09 8.73 18.53
C ALA A 350 1.94 8.74 17.50
N LEU A 351 2.23 8.45 16.22
CA LEU A 351 1.24 8.28 15.16
C LEU A 351 0.26 7.15 15.47
N LEU A 352 0.78 5.97 15.88
CA LEU A 352 -0.05 4.83 16.31
C LEU A 352 -0.90 5.19 17.53
N HIS A 353 -0.31 5.80 18.57
CA HIS A 353 -1.04 6.19 19.78
C HIS A 353 -2.15 7.22 19.51
N ASN A 354 -1.86 8.28 18.74
CA ASN A 354 -2.78 9.40 18.52
C ASN A 354 -3.97 9.04 17.61
N ASN A 355 -3.96 7.86 16.99
CA ASN A 355 -5.13 7.34 16.31
C ASN A 355 -6.19 6.80 17.30
N PHE A 356 -5.85 6.59 18.59
CA PHE A 356 -6.76 6.08 19.63
C PHE A 356 -6.94 7.08 20.81
N PRO A 357 -7.51 8.27 20.58
CA PRO A 357 -7.56 9.35 21.58
C PRO A 357 -8.41 9.03 22.82
N GLN A 358 -9.36 8.09 22.72
CA GLN A 358 -10.31 7.75 23.78
C GLN A 358 -10.07 6.37 24.41
N SER A 359 -8.87 5.79 24.22
CA SER A 359 -8.60 4.42 24.69
C SER A 359 -8.37 4.37 26.20
N VAL A 360 -9.46 4.25 26.97
CA VAL A 360 -9.44 4.13 28.44
C VAL A 360 -8.77 2.82 28.90
N HIS A 361 -8.89 1.75 28.10
CA HIS A 361 -8.35 0.41 28.40
C HIS A 361 -6.98 0.14 27.78
N GLY A 362 -6.29 1.18 27.30
CA GLY A 362 -5.03 1.04 26.57
C GLY A 362 -5.24 0.72 25.08
N LEU A 363 -4.15 0.66 24.32
CA LEU A 363 -4.19 0.40 22.87
C LEU A 363 -4.61 -1.05 22.55
N PRO A 364 -5.14 -1.32 21.34
CA PRO A 364 -5.27 -2.69 20.85
C PRO A 364 -3.94 -3.45 20.96
N ALA A 365 -3.98 -4.72 21.36
CA ALA A 365 -2.79 -5.49 21.75
C ALA A 365 -1.65 -5.46 20.70
N LEU A 366 -1.97 -5.65 19.42
CA LEU A 366 -0.97 -5.57 18.36
C LEU A 366 -0.37 -4.17 18.24
N VAL A 367 -1.18 -3.12 18.32
CA VAL A 367 -0.73 -1.73 18.24
C VAL A 367 0.18 -1.40 19.44
N ALA A 368 -0.19 -1.84 20.64
CA ALA A 368 0.63 -1.70 21.84
C ALA A 368 2.00 -2.39 21.69
N ASN A 369 2.00 -3.61 21.17
CA ASN A 369 3.24 -4.38 20.95
C ASN A 369 4.15 -3.71 19.92
N LEU A 370 3.60 -3.25 18.79
CA LEU A 370 4.36 -2.53 17.77
C LEU A 370 4.93 -1.21 18.29
N ALA A 371 4.14 -0.44 19.04
CA ALA A 371 4.59 0.78 19.70
C ALA A 371 5.73 0.51 20.70
N SER A 372 5.65 -0.58 21.47
CA SER A 372 6.73 -1.00 22.38
C SER A 372 8.01 -1.34 21.61
N LEU A 373 7.89 -2.10 20.53
CA LEU A 373 9.02 -2.50 19.69
C LEU A 373 9.73 -1.29 19.05
N LEU A 374 8.96 -0.33 18.53
CA LEU A 374 9.50 0.93 18.01
C LEU A 374 10.24 1.72 19.10
N ASN A 375 9.71 1.79 20.32
CA ASN A 375 10.37 2.43 21.46
C ASN A 375 11.68 1.73 21.86
N GLU A 376 11.73 0.40 21.79
CA GLU A 376 12.96 -0.36 22.06
C GLU A 376 14.04 -0.07 21.02
N LEU A 377 13.68 -0.08 19.73
CA LEU A 377 14.58 0.28 18.64
C LEU A 377 15.08 1.73 18.76
N SER A 378 14.20 2.66 19.15
CA SER A 378 14.55 4.06 19.43
C SER A 378 15.67 4.19 20.47
N ARG A 379 15.68 3.33 21.50
CA ARG A 379 16.72 3.31 22.54
C ARG A 379 18.02 2.70 22.05
N LEU A 380 17.98 1.69 21.18
CA LEU A 380 19.19 1.08 20.61
C LEU A 380 19.96 2.09 19.76
N SER A 381 19.26 2.92 18.97
CA SER A 381 19.86 4.00 18.17
C SER A 381 20.42 5.19 18.97
N SER A 382 20.53 5.08 20.30
CA SER A 382 21.15 6.10 21.16
C SER A 382 22.44 5.66 21.82
N ARG A 383 22.88 4.42 21.56
CA ARG A 383 24.13 3.83 22.07
C ARG A 383 25.26 3.78 21.04
N GLU A 384 25.00 4.26 19.84
CA GLU A 384 25.96 4.56 18.77
C GLU A 384 26.02 6.07 18.61
#